data_AF-A0A2J0LEC6-F1
#
_entry.id   AF-A0A2J0LEC6-F1
#
_cell.length_a   1.000
_cell.length_b   1.000
_cell.length_c   1.000
_cell.angle_alpha   90.00
_cell.angle_beta   90.00
_cell.angle_gamma   90.00
#
_symmetry.space_group_name_H-M   'P 1'
#
loop_
_entity.id
_entity.type
_entity.pdbx_description
1 polymer ?
#
loop_
_entity_poly.entity_id
_entity_poly.type
_entity_poly.pdbx_seq_one_letter_code
_entity_poly.pdbx_strand_id
1 'polypeptide(L)'
;MVKIIEEPTSQKAVVWLPIAKATSQKAVVWLPSPGLIGEAGARLCAVAKATSQKKKAGQVTFEGDKVSISLNYSLCTNCGLCISNCPHKVLIWQEKTFKGNNKIDIVQISDLSKCNACGRCQEICKFRAIVIK
;
A
#
# COMPACT_ATOMS: atom_id res chain seq x y z
N MET A 1 12.13 -14.49 -53.52
CA MET A 1 10.94 -14.15 -52.70
C MET A 1 11.26 -12.80 -52.06
N VAL A 2 11.07 -11.63 -52.69
CA VAL A 2 9.80 -10.95 -53.05
C VAL A 2 8.85 -11.05 -51.85
N LYS A 3 8.46 -9.99 -51.13
CA LYS A 3 8.23 -8.59 -51.53
C LYS A 3 8.35 -7.66 -50.31
N ILE A 4 8.95 -6.50 -50.58
CA ILE A 4 8.71 -5.18 -49.95
C ILE A 4 7.22 -4.84 -50.06
N ILE A 5 6.69 -4.09 -49.08
CA ILE A 5 5.61 -3.05 -49.10
C ILE A 5 4.74 -3.18 -47.83
N GLU A 6 4.32 -2.16 -47.09
CA GLU A 6 4.48 -0.71 -47.14
C GLU A 6 3.91 -0.17 -45.80
N GLU A 7 4.53 0.86 -45.20
CA GLU A 7 3.80 1.87 -44.43
C GLU A 7 2.73 2.50 -45.33
N PRO A 8 1.60 2.98 -44.78
CA PRO A 8 1.47 4.42 -44.87
C PRO A 8 0.69 5.06 -43.71
N THR A 9 1.36 6.07 -43.15
CA THR A 9 0.87 7.45 -43.05
C THR A 9 -0.33 7.79 -42.17
N SER A 10 -0.10 8.93 -41.52
CA SER A 10 -1.07 9.99 -41.27
C SER A 10 -1.86 9.82 -39.98
N GLN A 11 -1.79 10.73 -39.01
CA GLN A 11 -1.88 12.17 -39.24
C GLN A 11 -0.99 12.96 -38.27
N LYS A 12 -0.23 13.88 -38.87
CA LYS A 12 0.31 15.07 -38.24
C LYS A 12 -0.84 15.96 -37.80
N ALA A 13 -0.72 16.60 -36.63
CA ALA A 13 -1.23 17.95 -36.41
C ALA A 13 -0.59 18.56 -35.16
N VAL A 14 0.59 19.13 -35.34
CA VAL A 14 0.97 20.34 -34.60
C VAL A 14 0.07 21.45 -35.11
N VAL A 15 -0.89 21.87 -34.28
CA VAL A 15 -1.47 23.21 -34.38
C VAL A 15 -1.55 23.79 -32.98
N TRP A 16 -0.80 24.86 -32.81
CA TRP A 16 -0.94 25.82 -31.74
C TRP A 16 -2.37 26.38 -31.70
N LEU A 17 -3.04 26.28 -30.56
CA LEU A 17 -3.87 27.38 -30.09
C LEU A 17 -3.48 27.74 -28.65
N PRO A 18 -2.96 28.95 -28.42
CA PRO A 18 -2.75 29.49 -27.09
C PRO A 18 -4.06 30.11 -26.58
N ILE A 19 -4.02 30.46 -25.28
CA ILE A 19 -4.92 31.40 -24.59
C ILE A 19 -6.20 30.78 -24.00
N ALA A 20 -6.10 30.36 -22.73
CA ALA A 20 -7.02 30.87 -21.73
C ALA A 20 -6.29 30.98 -20.38
N LYS A 21 -6.05 32.23 -19.98
CA LYS A 21 -5.50 32.64 -18.68
C LYS A 21 -6.49 32.23 -17.58
N ALA A 22 -6.00 31.50 -16.57
CA ALA A 22 -6.56 31.56 -15.23
C ALA A 22 -5.44 32.04 -14.30
N THR A 23 -5.11 33.33 -14.45
CA THR A 23 -4.31 34.10 -13.50
C THR A 23 -5.06 34.16 -12.18
N SER A 24 -4.75 33.27 -11.23
CA SER A 24 -5.09 33.51 -9.84
C SER A 24 -4.09 34.51 -9.30
N GLN A 25 -4.53 35.76 -9.29
CA GLN A 25 -3.78 36.94 -8.93
C GLN A 25 -3.24 36.77 -7.51
N LYS A 26 -1.93 36.99 -7.42
CA LYS A 26 -1.19 37.19 -6.17
C LYS A 26 -1.75 38.47 -5.54
N ALA A 27 -2.75 38.34 -4.67
CA ALA A 27 -3.22 39.42 -3.83
C ALA A 27 -2.13 39.71 -2.78
N VAL A 28 -1.21 40.60 -3.14
CA VAL A 28 -0.26 41.20 -2.22
C VAL A 28 -1.08 42.20 -1.39
N VAL A 29 -1.68 41.72 -0.30
CA VAL A 29 -2.29 42.63 0.67
C VAL A 29 -1.16 43.31 1.41
N TRP A 30 -1.06 44.61 1.18
CA TRP A 30 -0.30 45.58 1.95
C TRP A 30 -0.69 45.44 3.43
N LEU A 31 0.22 44.95 4.28
CA LEU A 31 0.09 45.12 5.73
C LEU A 31 0.89 46.36 6.14
N PRO A 32 0.22 47.45 6.57
CA PRO A 32 0.88 48.47 7.34
C PRO A 32 1.22 47.91 8.74
N SER A 33 2.51 47.89 9.09
CA SER A 33 2.91 48.11 10.50
C SER A 33 2.53 49.55 10.88
N PRO A 34 2.27 49.94 12.15
CA PRO A 34 2.83 49.34 13.38
C PRO A 34 1.91 49.32 14.63
N GLY A 35 2.33 48.55 15.64
CA GLY A 35 2.15 48.89 17.06
C GLY A 35 0.86 48.45 17.76
N LEU A 36 0.98 47.50 18.69
CA LEU A 36 0.55 47.69 20.09
C LEU A 36 1.08 46.53 20.96
N ILE A 37 1.89 46.93 21.93
CA ILE A 37 2.20 46.23 23.19
C ILE A 37 0.91 45.87 23.95
N GLY A 38 0.83 44.65 24.50
CA GLY A 38 -0.26 44.24 25.37
C GLY A 38 -0.19 42.76 25.73
N GLU A 39 0.23 42.48 26.96
CA GLU A 39 0.27 41.16 27.57
C GLU A 39 -1.12 40.56 27.82
N ALA A 40 -1.12 39.26 28.09
CA ALA A 40 -2.16 38.43 28.70
C ALA A 40 -3.32 37.93 27.82
N GLY A 41 -3.34 36.60 27.69
CA GLY A 41 -4.54 35.87 28.10
C GLY A 41 -5.21 35.06 27.02
N ALA A 42 -5.31 33.75 27.30
CA ALA A 42 -6.36 32.87 26.83
C ALA A 42 -6.28 32.41 25.37
N ARG A 43 -5.63 31.27 25.16
CA ARG A 43 -6.30 29.96 24.99
C ARG A 43 -5.33 29.01 24.30
N LEU A 44 -4.84 28.04 25.06
CA LEU A 44 -4.12 26.89 24.55
C LEU A 44 -4.96 26.26 23.44
N CYS A 45 -4.49 26.37 22.19
CA CYS A 45 -4.90 25.47 21.12
C CYS A 45 -4.51 24.06 21.58
N ALA A 46 -5.47 23.34 22.15
CA ALA A 46 -5.36 21.90 22.33
C ALA A 46 -5.12 21.30 20.94
N VAL A 47 -3.86 20.94 20.68
CA VAL A 47 -3.47 20.20 19.49
C VAL A 47 -4.14 18.83 19.58
N ALA A 48 -5.31 18.73 18.95
CA ALA A 48 -5.99 17.46 18.75
C ALA A 48 -5.07 16.57 17.89
N LYS A 49 -4.33 15.67 18.54
CA LYS A 49 -3.70 14.53 17.88
C LYS A 49 -4.81 13.65 17.32
N ALA A 50 -5.24 13.92 16.09
CA ALA A 50 -6.01 12.99 15.29
C ALA A 50 -5.10 11.80 14.94
N THR A 51 -4.99 10.82 15.84
CA THR A 51 -4.41 9.53 15.51
C THR A 51 -5.35 8.83 14.54
N SER A 52 -5.03 8.91 13.26
CA SER A 52 -5.67 8.20 12.16
C SER A 52 -5.52 6.68 12.36
N GLN A 53 -6.40 6.07 13.14
CA GLN A 53 -6.47 4.61 13.28
C GLN A 53 -7.22 4.03 12.09
N LYS A 54 -6.58 3.98 10.91
CA LYS A 54 -7.11 3.24 9.76
C LYS A 54 -6.98 1.73 10.05
N LYS A 55 -8.05 1.07 10.48
CA LYS A 55 -8.14 -0.40 10.47
C LYS A 55 -7.96 -0.88 9.02
N LYS A 56 -6.83 -1.51 8.70
CA LYS A 56 -6.55 -2.03 7.35
C LYS A 56 -7.35 -3.31 7.10
N ALA A 57 -8.34 -3.24 6.21
CA ALA A 57 -9.03 -4.41 5.69
C ALA A 57 -8.01 -5.36 5.04
N GLY A 58 -8.02 -6.65 5.40
CA GLY A 58 -7.19 -7.68 4.76
C GLY A 58 -6.02 -8.26 5.57
N GLN A 59 -5.81 -7.84 6.82
CA GLN A 59 -4.82 -8.46 7.70
C GLN A 59 -5.46 -9.52 8.59
N VAL A 60 -4.83 -10.70 8.65
CA VAL A 60 -5.16 -11.78 9.60
C VAL A 60 -3.98 -12.01 10.53
N THR A 61 -4.26 -12.41 11.76
CA THR A 61 -3.25 -12.84 12.71
C THR A 61 -3.60 -14.24 13.18
N PHE A 62 -2.60 -15.10 13.24
CA PHE A 62 -2.69 -16.46 13.75
C PHE A 62 -1.91 -16.50 15.06
N GLU A 63 -2.59 -16.89 16.12
CA GLU A 63 -2.05 -17.00 17.46
C GLU A 63 -1.85 -18.49 17.79
N GLY A 64 -0.69 -18.83 18.35
CA GLY A 64 -0.41 -20.17 18.86
C GLY A 64 0.40 -20.06 20.15
N ASP A 65 0.75 -21.20 20.73
CA ASP A 65 1.24 -21.27 22.13
C ASP A 65 2.55 -20.49 22.36
N LYS A 66 3.40 -20.36 21.34
CA LYS A 66 4.74 -19.76 21.45
C LYS A 66 5.06 -18.72 20.38
N VAL A 67 4.24 -18.62 19.34
CA VAL A 67 4.50 -17.73 18.21
C VAL A 67 3.21 -17.14 17.69
N SER A 68 3.27 -15.92 17.16
CA SER A 68 2.17 -15.31 16.45
C SER A 68 2.62 -14.84 15.07
N ILE A 69 1.80 -15.11 14.06
CA ILE A 69 2.10 -14.76 12.67
C ILE A 69 0.99 -13.87 12.14
N SER A 70 1.34 -12.68 11.68
CA SER A 70 0.43 -11.77 11.01
C SER A 70 0.66 -11.82 9.50
N LEU A 71 -0.40 -12.05 8.73
CA LEU A 71 -0.36 -12.07 7.28
C LEU A 71 -1.33 -11.03 6.71
N ASN A 72 -0.82 -10.15 5.86
CA ASN A 72 -1.56 -9.09 5.21
C ASN A 72 -1.87 -9.48 3.75
N TYR A 73 -3.10 -9.92 3.50
CA TYR A 73 -3.55 -10.32 2.16
C TYR A 73 -3.63 -9.17 1.17
N SER A 74 -3.70 -7.92 1.63
CA SER A 74 -3.68 -6.75 0.73
C SER A 74 -2.29 -6.50 0.13
N LEU A 75 -1.23 -6.99 0.77
CA LEU A 75 0.15 -6.91 0.27
C LEU A 75 0.65 -8.23 -0.33
N CYS A 76 0.01 -9.35 0.03
CA CYS A 76 0.41 -10.67 -0.45
C CYS A 76 -0.02 -10.87 -1.91
N THR A 77 0.95 -11.09 -2.80
CA THR A 77 0.69 -11.41 -4.22
C THR A 77 0.55 -12.91 -4.50
N ASN A 78 0.50 -13.75 -3.45
CA ASN A 78 0.45 -15.22 -3.56
C ASN A 78 1.58 -15.80 -4.45
N CYS A 79 2.82 -15.33 -4.27
CA CYS A 79 3.98 -15.83 -5.04
C CYS A 79 4.54 -17.17 -4.56
N GLY A 80 4.17 -17.66 -3.37
CA GLY A 80 4.57 -18.98 -2.87
C GLY A 80 5.97 -19.13 -2.28
N LEU A 81 6.84 -18.12 -2.39
CA LEU A 81 8.24 -18.21 -1.89
C LEU A 81 8.33 -18.54 -0.40
N CYS A 82 7.38 -18.05 0.40
CA CYS A 82 7.34 -18.33 1.83
C CYS A 82 7.00 -19.80 2.15
N ILE A 83 6.23 -20.48 1.29
CA ILE A 83 5.89 -21.89 1.41
C ILE A 83 7.11 -22.74 1.09
N SER A 84 7.76 -22.48 -0.04
CA SER A 84 8.94 -23.25 -0.50
C SER A 84 10.13 -23.14 0.44
N ASN A 85 10.32 -21.98 1.06
CA ASN A 85 11.49 -21.72 1.92
C ASN A 85 11.23 -21.95 3.41
N CYS A 86 10.04 -22.39 3.81
CA CYS A 86 9.76 -22.73 5.20
C CYS A 86 10.37 -24.11 5.52
N PRO A 87 11.38 -24.22 6.41
CA PRO A 87 11.99 -25.51 6.75
C PRO A 87 11.00 -26.46 7.43
N HIS A 88 10.02 -25.91 8.14
CA HIS A 88 8.99 -26.66 8.88
C HIS A 88 7.69 -26.85 8.10
N LYS A 89 7.60 -26.33 6.87
CA LYS A 89 6.41 -26.41 5.98
C LYS A 89 5.09 -26.04 6.67
N VAL A 90 5.13 -24.98 7.48
CA VAL A 90 3.98 -24.47 8.25
C VAL A 90 2.94 -23.80 7.35
N LEU A 91 3.38 -23.23 6.23
CA LEU A 91 2.56 -22.51 5.27
C LEU A 91 2.11 -23.45 4.15
N ILE A 92 0.84 -23.36 3.77
CA ILE A 92 0.22 -24.17 2.72
C ILE A 92 -0.61 -23.30 1.79
N TRP A 93 -0.91 -23.85 0.60
CA TRP A 93 -1.94 -23.30 -0.26
C TRP A 93 -3.31 -23.72 0.24
N GLN A 94 -4.23 -22.77 0.31
CA GLN A 94 -5.64 -23.04 0.53
C GLN A 94 -6.49 -22.38 -0.55
N GLU A 95 -7.32 -23.18 -1.19
CA GLU A 95 -8.31 -22.71 -2.14
C GLU A 95 -9.38 -21.92 -1.38
N LYS A 96 -9.57 -20.65 -1.75
CA LYS A 96 -10.74 -19.87 -1.32
C LYS A 96 -11.63 -19.56 -2.50
N THR A 97 -12.92 -19.88 -2.33
CA THR A 97 -13.97 -19.52 -3.27
C THR A 97 -14.50 -18.14 -2.94
N PHE A 98 -14.45 -17.22 -3.91
CA PHE A 98 -15.10 -15.92 -3.83
C PHE A 98 -16.46 -15.94 -4.53
N LYS A 99 -17.29 -14.93 -4.22
CA LYS A 99 -18.62 -14.76 -4.84
C LYS A 99 -18.47 -14.77 -6.36
N GLY A 100 -19.11 -15.75 -7.02
CA GLY A 100 -19.04 -15.93 -8.48
C GLY A 100 -18.18 -17.10 -8.99
N ASN A 101 -17.99 -18.16 -8.18
CA ASN A 101 -17.29 -19.40 -8.57
C ASN A 101 -15.81 -19.23 -8.93
N ASN A 102 -15.21 -18.09 -8.61
CA ASN A 102 -13.78 -17.87 -8.77
C ASN A 102 -13.04 -18.50 -7.59
N LYS A 103 -12.22 -19.52 -7.90
CA LYS A 103 -11.32 -20.18 -6.96
C LYS A 103 -9.96 -19.51 -7.04
N ILE A 104 -9.42 -19.09 -5.90
CA ILE A 104 -8.09 -18.49 -5.81
C ILE A 104 -7.33 -19.20 -4.70
N ASP A 105 -6.12 -19.66 -5.01
CA ASP A 105 -5.21 -20.19 -4.01
C ASP A 105 -4.57 -19.05 -3.22
N ILE A 106 -4.74 -19.10 -1.90
CA ILE A 106 -4.15 -18.16 -0.96
C ILE A 106 -3.18 -18.88 -0.04
N VAL A 107 -2.17 -18.15 0.44
CA VAL A 107 -1.27 -18.67 1.47
C VAL A 107 -2.00 -18.69 2.80
N GLN A 108 -2.00 -19.83 3.48
CA GLN A 108 -2.58 -20.03 4.81
C GLN A 108 -1.59 -20.78 5.71
N ILE A 109 -1.84 -20.73 7.01
CA ILE A 109 -1.04 -21.47 8.00
C ILE A 109 -1.77 -22.76 8.32
N SER A 110 -1.09 -23.90 8.17
CA SER A 110 -1.66 -25.20 8.51
C SER A 110 -1.54 -25.51 10.01
N ASP A 111 -0.34 -25.38 10.56
CA ASP A 111 -0.03 -25.82 11.93
C ASP A 111 1.02 -24.90 12.54
N LEU A 112 0.58 -24.01 13.44
CA LEU A 112 1.46 -23.01 14.05
C LEU A 112 2.42 -23.64 15.07
N SER A 113 2.10 -24.82 15.61
CA SER A 113 2.89 -25.53 16.63
C SER A 113 4.24 -26.00 16.11
N LYS A 114 4.35 -26.28 14.80
CA LYS A 114 5.62 -26.60 14.12
C LYS A 114 6.48 -25.38 13.83
N CYS A 115 5.96 -24.17 14.00
CA CYS A 115 6.70 -22.96 13.71
C CYS A 115 7.64 -22.59 14.86
N ASN A 116 8.93 -22.48 14.56
CA ASN A 116 9.96 -22.07 15.51
C ASN A 116 10.34 -20.57 15.41
N ALA A 117 9.50 -19.76 14.78
CA ALA A 117 9.75 -18.33 14.59
C ALA A 117 11.07 -17.97 13.87
N CYS A 118 11.60 -18.84 12.99
CA CYS A 118 12.91 -18.62 12.35
C CYS A 118 13.02 -17.36 11.46
N GLY A 119 11.92 -16.66 11.13
CA GLY A 119 11.97 -15.41 10.36
C GLY A 119 12.09 -15.57 8.85
N ARG A 120 12.39 -16.77 8.32
CA ARG A 120 12.72 -16.97 6.89
C ARG A 120 11.64 -16.48 5.92
N CYS A 121 10.37 -16.70 6.27
CA CYS A 121 9.25 -16.25 5.44
C CYS A 121 9.11 -14.73 5.41
N GLN A 122 9.48 -14.02 6.49
CA GLN A 122 9.51 -12.56 6.56
C GLN A 122 10.69 -11.99 5.76
N GLU A 123 11.86 -12.62 5.82
CA GLU A 123 13.05 -12.19 5.08
C GLU A 123 12.87 -12.28 3.56
N ILE A 124 12.30 -13.38 3.07
CA ILE A 124 12.15 -13.58 1.62
C ILE A 124 11.00 -12.77 1.01
N CYS A 125 10.05 -12.32 1.83
CA CYS A 125 8.88 -11.62 1.34
C CYS A 125 9.25 -10.20 0.88
N LYS A 126 9.43 -10.01 -0.43
CA LYS A 126 9.71 -8.70 -1.04
C LYS A 126 8.63 -7.65 -0.76
N PHE A 127 7.40 -8.10 -0.51
CA PHE A 127 6.24 -7.24 -0.22
C PHE A 127 6.02 -7.01 1.28
N ARG A 128 6.82 -7.64 2.15
CA ARG A 128 6.67 -7.57 3.62
C ARG A 128 5.24 -7.86 4.09
N ALA A 129 4.58 -8.79 3.41
CA ALA A 129 3.18 -9.16 3.66
C ALA A 129 3.02 -10.07 4.89
N ILE A 130 4.10 -10.70 5.37
CA ILE A 130 4.11 -11.60 6.52
C ILE A 130 5.03 -11.04 7.61
N VAL A 131 4.56 -11.08 8.86
CA VAL A 131 5.28 -10.63 10.05
C VAL A 131 5.19 -11.70 11.13
N ILE A 132 6.31 -12.05 11.76
CA ILE A 132 6.38 -12.97 12.89
C ILE A 132 6.59 -12.16 14.18
N LYS A 133 5.90 -12.53 15.25
CA LYS A 133 5.98 -11.94 16.60
C LYS A 133 6.10 -13.04 17.65
#